data_AF-A0A1I4FBD4-F1
#
_entry.id   AF-A0A1I4FBD4-F1
#
_cell.length_a   1.000
_cell.length_b   1.000
_cell.length_c   1.000
_cell.angle_alpha   90.00
_cell.angle_beta   90.00
_cell.angle_gamma   90.00
#
_symmetry.space_group_name_H-M   'P 1'
#
loop_
_entity.id
_entity.type
_entity.pdbx_description
1 polymer ?
#
loop_
_entity_poly.entity_id
_entity_poly.type
_entity_poly.pdbx_seq_one_letter_code
_entity_poly.pdbx_strand_id
1 'polypeptide(L)'
;MAGMDGESGLEPDLLPNLDEFVLARIAEDKRIAAEAAAASGREAWTTADVPFGPEPRGVAEHVARQDPARLLAECSAKRRLALACRDSRPDMTFLGARPRGLADFFLAPRDQHQLAALTLALLALPYAGHHDYRPEWRP
;
A
#
# COMPACT_ATOMS: atom_id res chain seq x y z
N MET A 1 -19.89 28.37 -3.28
CA MET A 1 -18.51 28.01 -2.90
C MET A 1 -18.39 26.50 -3.15
N ALA A 2 -18.14 26.12 -4.39
CA ALA A 2 -18.15 24.73 -4.84
C ALA A 2 -16.78 24.10 -4.55
N GLY A 3 -16.79 22.92 -3.94
CA GLY A 3 -15.61 22.16 -3.57
C GLY A 3 -14.78 21.79 -4.79
N MET A 4 -13.47 21.97 -4.67
CA MET A 4 -12.50 21.45 -5.61
C MET A 4 -12.38 19.95 -5.33
N ASP A 5 -13.14 19.15 -6.05
CA ASP A 5 -12.91 17.72 -6.14
C ASP A 5 -11.51 17.53 -6.71
N GLY A 6 -10.65 16.85 -5.93
CA GLY A 6 -9.29 16.52 -6.31
C GLY A 6 -9.28 15.46 -7.41
N GLU A 7 -9.74 15.82 -8.61
CA GLU A 7 -9.44 15.08 -9.82
C GLU A 7 -7.93 15.15 -10.00
N SER A 8 -7.26 14.01 -9.85
CA SER A 8 -5.88 13.83 -10.28
C SER A 8 -5.82 14.37 -11.72
N GLY A 9 -5.10 15.48 -11.93
CA GLY A 9 -5.12 16.28 -13.16
C GLY A 9 -4.45 15.60 -14.37
N LEU A 10 -4.59 14.27 -14.45
CA LEU A 10 -4.11 13.39 -15.50
C LEU A 10 -5.31 12.93 -16.31
N GLU A 11 -5.18 12.94 -17.63
CA GLU A 11 -6.17 12.38 -18.55
C GLU A 11 -6.53 10.93 -18.14
N PRO A 12 -7.77 10.45 -18.35
CA PRO A 12 -8.24 9.14 -17.88
C PRO A 12 -7.35 7.95 -18.30
N ASP A 13 -6.76 8.05 -19.49
CA ASP A 13 -5.86 7.03 -20.06
C ASP A 13 -4.43 7.08 -19.48
N LEU A 14 -4.10 8.11 -18.70
CA LEU A 14 -2.83 8.29 -17.98
C LEU A 14 -2.95 7.93 -16.49
N LEU A 15 -4.15 7.62 -16.00
CA LEU A 15 -4.35 7.22 -14.62
C LEU A 15 -3.78 5.82 -14.40
N PRO A 16 -2.96 5.61 -13.35
CA PRO A 16 -2.34 4.32 -13.10
C PRO A 16 -3.40 3.26 -12.81
N ASN A 17 -3.17 2.05 -13.33
CA ASN A 17 -3.95 0.89 -12.92
C ASN A 17 -3.64 0.52 -11.46
N LEU A 18 -4.52 -0.25 -10.81
CA LEU A 18 -4.35 -0.60 -9.39
C LEU A 18 -3.01 -1.32 -9.11
N ASP A 19 -2.57 -2.20 -10.01
CA ASP A 19 -1.28 -2.88 -9.89
C ASP A 19 -0.11 -1.91 -10.00
N GLU A 20 -0.17 -0.95 -10.92
CA GLU A 20 0.83 0.11 -11.08
C GLU A 20 0.88 1.01 -9.85
N PHE A 21 -0.27 1.42 -9.34
CA PHE A 21 -0.39 2.19 -8.09
C PHE A 21 0.24 1.44 -6.91
N VAL A 22 -0.13 0.17 -6.69
CA VAL A 22 0.42 -0.66 -5.61
C VAL A 22 1.94 -0.83 -5.76
N LEU A 23 2.43 -1.10 -6.97
CA LEU A 23 3.86 -1.24 -7.24
C LEU A 23 4.62 0.07 -6.99
N ALA A 24 4.05 1.22 -7.35
CA ALA A 24 4.64 2.53 -7.12
C ALA A 24 4.71 2.86 -5.62
N ARG A 25 3.66 2.58 -4.84
CA ARG A 25 3.64 2.80 -3.39
C ARG A 25 4.60 1.87 -2.64
N ILE A 26 4.66 0.58 -3.02
CA ILE A 26 5.67 -0.34 -2.47
C ILE A 26 7.10 0.13 -2.81
N ALA A 27 7.33 0.65 -4.01
CA ALA A 27 8.64 1.16 -4.40
C ALA A 27 9.03 2.41 -3.60
N GLU A 28 8.07 3.30 -3.33
CA GLU A 28 8.27 4.48 -2.50
C GLU A 28 8.59 4.12 -1.05
N ASP A 29 7.80 3.23 -0.43
CA ASP A 29 8.08 2.72 0.92
C ASP A 29 9.46 2.07 0.99
N LYS A 30 9.84 1.29 -0.03
CA LYS A 30 11.17 0.68 -0.12
C LYS A 30 12.28 1.73 -0.20
N ARG A 31 12.08 2.81 -0.96
CA ARG A 31 13.05 3.90 -1.09
C ARG A 31 13.26 4.59 0.26
N ILE A 32 12.16 4.97 0.93
CA ILE A 32 12.20 5.60 2.26
C ILE A 32 12.89 4.70 3.28
N ALA A 33 12.56 3.40 3.29
CA ALA A 33 13.21 2.43 4.17
C ALA A 33 14.72 2.28 3.89
N ALA A 34 15.12 2.25 2.61
CA ALA A 34 16.53 2.18 2.23
C ALA A 34 17.31 3.43 2.65
N GLU A 35 16.71 4.62 2.50
CA GLU A 35 17.29 5.88 2.97
C GLU A 35 17.44 5.91 4.50
N ALA A 36 16.43 5.45 5.24
CA ALA A 36 16.49 5.35 6.70
C ALA A 36 17.57 4.35 7.16
N ALA A 37 17.68 3.20 6.49
CA ALA A 37 18.73 2.22 6.76
C ALA A 37 20.14 2.81 6.52
N ALA A 38 20.34 3.44 5.37
CA ALA A 38 21.61 4.06 4.98
C ALA A 38 22.01 5.20 5.92
N ALA A 39 21.06 6.08 6.29
CA ALA A 39 21.30 7.17 7.22
C ALA A 39 21.66 6.67 8.62
N SER A 40 21.10 5.54 9.05
CA SER A 40 21.41 4.96 10.36
C SER A 40 22.79 4.29 10.41
N GLY A 41 23.28 3.72 9.29
CA GLY A 41 24.53 2.97 9.22
C GLY A 41 24.52 1.66 10.04
N ARG A 42 23.35 1.16 10.43
CA ARG A 42 23.18 0.06 11.39
C ARG A 42 22.56 -1.17 10.73
N GLU A 43 22.86 -2.34 11.31
CA GLU A 43 22.29 -3.63 10.87
C GLU A 43 20.85 -3.85 11.37
N ALA A 44 20.51 -3.34 12.56
CA ALA A 44 19.17 -3.42 13.14
C ALA A 44 18.92 -2.27 14.12
N TRP A 45 17.67 -1.81 14.19
CA TRP A 45 17.24 -0.80 15.16
C TRP A 45 16.83 -1.43 16.49
N THR A 46 17.32 -0.86 17.59
CA THR A 46 16.96 -1.23 18.96
C THR A 46 16.28 -0.05 19.67
N THR A 47 15.65 -0.31 20.82
CA THR A 47 15.02 0.77 21.61
C THR A 47 16.01 1.83 22.09
N ALA A 48 17.31 1.49 22.17
CA ALA A 48 18.37 2.44 22.52
C ALA A 48 18.70 3.43 21.38
N ASP A 49 18.20 3.15 20.18
CA ASP A 49 18.55 3.87 18.95
C ASP A 49 17.50 4.90 18.55
N VAL A 50 16.34 4.84 19.20
CA VAL A 50 15.29 5.84 19.03
C VAL A 50 15.74 7.10 19.78
N PRO A 51 15.82 8.27 19.11
CA PRO A 51 16.34 9.49 19.71
C PRO A 51 15.72 9.72 21.08
N PHE A 52 16.56 9.99 22.08
CA PHE A 52 16.17 10.31 23.45
C PHE A 52 15.35 11.62 23.47
N GLY A 53 14.06 11.52 23.16
CA GLY A 53 13.04 12.50 23.49
C GLY A 53 12.26 12.06 24.74
N PRO A 54 11.36 12.89 25.27
CA PRO A 54 10.46 12.52 26.38
C PRO A 54 9.40 11.47 25.98
N GLU A 55 9.58 10.81 24.84
CA GLU A 55 8.59 9.93 24.26
C GLU A 55 8.35 8.71 25.17
N PRO A 56 7.09 8.28 25.35
CA PRO A 56 6.77 7.09 26.10
C PRO A 56 7.54 5.88 25.58
N ARG A 57 7.95 4.97 26.47
CA ARG A 57 8.66 3.72 26.13
C ARG A 57 8.05 2.96 24.96
N GLY A 58 6.72 2.97 24.83
CA GLY A 58 5.99 2.32 23.74
C GLY A 58 6.31 2.87 22.33
N VAL A 59 6.66 4.15 22.20
CA VAL A 59 7.09 4.73 20.92
C VAL A 59 8.45 4.16 20.51
N ALA A 60 9.39 4.05 21.45
CA ALA A 60 10.71 3.48 21.18
C ALA A 60 10.63 1.99 20.80
N GLU A 61 9.78 1.22 21.49
CA GLU A 61 9.50 -0.17 21.15
C GLU A 61 8.85 -0.32 19.77
N HIS A 62 7.91 0.58 19.42
CA HIS A 62 7.27 0.57 18.11
C HIS A 62 8.28 0.83 16.98
N VAL A 63 9.12 1.87 17.12
CA VAL A 63 10.13 2.23 16.12
C VAL A 63 11.15 1.10 15.94
N ALA A 64 11.65 0.51 17.03
CA ALA A 64 12.56 -0.63 16.95
C ALA A 64 11.92 -1.83 16.25
N ARG A 65 10.62 -2.07 16.44
CA ARG A 65 9.88 -3.14 15.76
C ARG A 65 9.63 -2.86 14.28
N GLN A 66 9.57 -1.58 13.89
CA GLN A 66 9.45 -1.12 12.50
C GLN A 66 10.83 -0.86 11.86
N ASP A 67 11.83 -1.65 12.25
CA ASP A 67 13.18 -1.63 11.71
C ASP A 67 13.21 -1.59 10.17
N PRO A 68 13.97 -0.66 9.54
CA PRO A 68 14.03 -0.53 8.09
C PRO A 68 14.38 -1.83 7.35
N ALA A 69 15.23 -2.70 7.90
CA ALA A 69 15.57 -3.97 7.26
C ALA A 69 14.34 -4.90 7.16
N ARG A 70 13.51 -4.93 8.21
CA ARG A 70 12.21 -5.62 8.19
C ARG A 70 11.27 -5.05 7.13
N LEU A 71 11.16 -3.72 7.04
CA LEU A 71 10.30 -3.06 6.05
C LEU A 71 10.77 -3.33 4.60
N LEU A 72 12.08 -3.37 4.35
CA LEU A 72 12.64 -3.75 3.05
C LEU A 72 12.26 -5.19 2.66
N ALA A 73 12.31 -6.13 3.60
CA ALA A 73 11.87 -7.50 3.39
C ALA A 73 10.36 -7.59 3.10
N GLU A 74 9.54 -6.85 3.85
CA GLU A 74 8.10 -6.74 3.58
C GLU A 74 7.82 -6.18 2.18
N CYS A 75 8.50 -5.10 1.77
CA CYS A 75 8.35 -4.50 0.45
C CYS A 75 8.72 -5.49 -0.66
N SER A 76 9.80 -6.28 -0.47
CA SER A 76 10.19 -7.33 -1.41
C SER A 76 9.11 -8.41 -1.55
N ALA A 77 8.53 -8.86 -0.43
CA ALA A 77 7.44 -9.83 -0.43
C ALA A 77 6.17 -9.28 -1.10
N LYS A 78 5.73 -8.07 -0.73
CA LYS A 78 4.56 -7.41 -1.31
C LYS A 78 4.73 -7.16 -2.80
N ARG A 79 5.93 -6.74 -3.25
CA ARG A 79 6.23 -6.57 -4.68
C ARG A 79 6.09 -7.87 -5.47
N ARG A 80 6.62 -8.98 -4.94
CA ARG A 80 6.48 -10.31 -5.58
C ARG A 80 5.01 -10.72 -5.68
N LEU A 81 4.23 -10.47 -4.64
CA LEU A 81 2.79 -10.75 -4.64
C LEU A 81 2.04 -9.89 -5.67
N ALA A 82 2.32 -8.59 -5.74
CA ALA A 82 1.70 -7.69 -6.70
C ALA A 82 2.03 -8.09 -8.16
N LEU A 83 3.28 -8.46 -8.44
CA LEU A 83 3.68 -8.96 -9.76
C LEU A 83 2.97 -10.28 -10.12
N ALA A 84 2.88 -11.23 -9.18
CA ALA A 84 2.15 -12.47 -9.40
C ALA A 84 0.65 -12.24 -9.68
N CYS A 85 0.04 -11.27 -9.00
CA CYS A 85 -1.34 -10.87 -9.27
C CYS A 85 -1.49 -10.25 -10.66
N ARG A 86 -0.56 -9.37 -11.05
CA ARG A 86 -0.51 -8.77 -12.39
C ARG A 86 -0.40 -9.84 -13.49
N ASP A 87 0.53 -10.78 -13.33
CA ASP A 87 0.75 -11.87 -14.28
C ASP A 87 -0.49 -12.78 -14.41
N SER A 88 -1.27 -12.90 -13.33
CA SER A 88 -2.54 -13.62 -13.31
C SER A 88 -3.67 -12.91 -14.06
N ARG A 89 -3.45 -11.68 -14.56
CA ARG A 89 -4.45 -10.84 -15.26
C ARG A 89 -5.70 -10.62 -14.41
N PRO A 90 -5.65 -9.72 -13.41
CA PRO A 90 -6.73 -9.54 -12.44
C PRO A 90 -8.00 -9.01 -13.12
N ASP A 91 -9.16 -9.52 -12.72
CA ASP A 91 -10.46 -9.01 -13.16
C ASP A 91 -10.85 -7.79 -12.32
N MET A 92 -10.53 -6.60 -12.82
CA MET A 92 -10.80 -5.34 -12.13
C MET A 92 -12.29 -4.98 -12.05
N THR A 93 -13.13 -5.57 -12.92
CA THR A 93 -14.58 -5.32 -12.90
C THR A 93 -15.23 -5.87 -11.64
N PHE A 94 -14.62 -6.89 -11.03
CA PHE A 94 -15.03 -7.50 -9.78
C PHE A 94 -15.12 -6.51 -8.61
N LEU A 95 -14.17 -5.58 -8.50
CA LEU A 95 -14.12 -4.59 -7.39
C LEU A 95 -15.24 -3.54 -7.50
N GLY A 96 -15.59 -3.18 -8.74
CA GLY A 96 -16.64 -2.20 -9.05
C GLY A 96 -18.06 -2.76 -8.99
N ALA A 97 -18.24 -4.08 -8.92
CA ALA A 97 -19.55 -4.75 -8.98
C ALA A 97 -20.39 -4.66 -7.68
N ARG A 98 -20.02 -3.78 -6.74
CA ARG A 98 -20.69 -3.69 -5.43
C ARG A 98 -22.06 -3.02 -5.53
N PRO A 99 -23.11 -3.58 -4.90
CA PRO A 99 -24.40 -2.91 -4.79
C PRO A 99 -24.26 -1.57 -4.05
N ARG A 100 -24.89 -0.52 -4.57
CA ARG A 100 -24.90 0.81 -3.92
C ARG A 100 -25.44 0.68 -2.49
N GLY A 101 -24.68 1.17 -1.51
CA GLY A 101 -25.06 1.17 -0.08
C GLY A 101 -24.51 0.00 0.75
N LEU A 102 -23.73 -0.92 0.16
CA LEU A 102 -23.08 -2.02 0.87
C LEU A 102 -21.55 -1.95 0.75
N ALA A 103 -20.96 -0.87 1.28
CA ALA A 103 -19.51 -0.65 1.23
C ALA A 103 -18.70 -1.71 2.00
N ASP A 104 -19.32 -2.41 2.95
CA ASP A 104 -18.70 -3.47 3.76
C ASP A 104 -19.07 -4.89 3.27
N PHE A 105 -19.57 -5.02 2.03
CA PHE A 105 -19.94 -6.33 1.49
C PHE A 105 -18.70 -7.20 1.29
N PHE A 106 -18.74 -8.43 1.84
CA PHE A 106 -17.66 -9.39 1.64
C PHE A 106 -17.56 -9.80 0.17
N LEU A 107 -16.45 -9.43 -0.47
CA LEU A 107 -16.11 -9.89 -1.82
C LEU A 107 -15.57 -11.33 -1.74
N ALA A 108 -16.38 -12.30 -2.21
CA ALA A 108 -15.98 -13.70 -2.32
C ALA A 108 -15.50 -14.01 -3.75
N PRO A 109 -14.17 -14.06 -4.01
CA PRO A 109 -13.66 -14.35 -5.34
C PRO A 109 -13.99 -15.78 -5.75
N ARG A 110 -14.38 -15.98 -7.01
CA ARG A 110 -14.79 -17.29 -7.56
C ARG A 110 -13.69 -17.97 -8.36
N ASP A 111 -12.70 -17.21 -8.78
CA ASP A 111 -11.58 -17.66 -9.60
C ASP A 111 -10.29 -16.90 -9.24
N GLN A 112 -9.20 -17.28 -9.89
CA GLN A 112 -7.87 -16.69 -9.68
C GLN A 112 -7.78 -15.22 -10.12
N HIS A 113 -8.56 -14.79 -11.11
CA HIS A 113 -8.52 -13.43 -11.64
C HIS A 113 -9.19 -12.46 -10.66
N GLN A 114 -10.32 -12.86 -10.08
CA GLN A 114 -11.00 -12.13 -9.01
C GLN A 114 -10.17 -12.12 -7.72
N LEU A 115 -9.54 -13.25 -7.38
CA LEU A 115 -8.65 -13.32 -6.21
C LEU A 115 -7.44 -12.40 -6.38
N ALA A 116 -6.85 -12.32 -7.57
CA ALA A 116 -5.76 -11.40 -7.86
C ALA A 116 -6.21 -9.94 -7.74
N ALA A 117 -7.40 -9.58 -8.25
CA ALA A 117 -7.96 -8.24 -8.12
C ALA A 117 -8.21 -7.86 -6.64
N LEU A 118 -8.83 -8.75 -5.87
CA LEU A 118 -9.06 -8.55 -4.44
C LEU A 118 -7.75 -8.41 -3.66
N THR A 119 -6.75 -9.23 -3.99
CA THR A 119 -5.43 -9.18 -3.34
C THR A 119 -4.75 -7.84 -3.57
N LEU A 120 -4.78 -7.31 -4.81
CA LEU A 120 -4.26 -5.97 -5.12
C LEU A 120 -5.02 -4.87 -4.37
N ALA A 121 -6.35 -4.97 -4.29
CA ALA A 121 -7.19 -4.03 -3.54
C ALA A 121 -6.84 -4.00 -2.05
N LEU A 122 -6.62 -5.17 -1.44
CA LEU A 122 -6.21 -5.29 -0.05
C LEU A 122 -4.80 -4.73 0.19
N LEU A 123 -3.86 -4.96 -0.75
CA LEU A 123 -2.52 -4.37 -0.69
C LEU A 123 -2.54 -2.85 -0.81
N ALA A 124 -3.56 -2.27 -1.45
CA ALA A 124 -3.72 -0.83 -1.60
C ALA A 124 -4.32 -0.13 -0.37
N LEU A 125 -4.95 -0.86 0.57
CA LEU A 125 -5.62 -0.28 1.74
C LEU A 125 -4.75 0.64 2.60
N PRO A 126 -3.46 0.34 2.88
CA PRO A 126 -2.60 1.26 3.63
C PRO A 126 -2.43 2.63 2.95
N TYR A 127 -2.68 2.70 1.65
CA TYR A 127 -2.53 3.90 0.82
C TYR A 127 -3.88 4.55 0.47
N ALA A 128 -4.98 4.18 1.14
CA ALA A 128 -6.32 4.71 0.85
C ALA A 128 -6.45 6.24 1.05
N GLY A 129 -5.52 6.87 1.79
CA GLY A 129 -5.44 8.33 1.93
C GLY A 129 -4.60 9.03 0.85
N HIS A 130 -4.02 8.29 -0.09
CA HIS A 130 -3.21 8.86 -1.17
C HIS A 130 -4.10 9.52 -2.23
N HIS A 131 -3.70 10.67 -2.80
CA HIS A 131 -4.52 11.39 -3.78
C HIS A 131 -4.78 10.60 -5.07
N ASP A 132 -3.80 9.80 -5.53
CA ASP A 132 -3.99 8.86 -6.65
C ASP A 132 -4.83 7.62 -6.31
N TYR A 133 -5.20 7.41 -5.04
CA TYR A 133 -6.03 6.27 -4.66
C TYR A 133 -7.47 6.50 -5.13
N ARG A 134 -8.02 5.56 -5.89
CA ARG A 134 -9.40 5.64 -6.38
C ARG A 134 -10.36 4.88 -5.45
N PRO A 135 -11.47 5.50 -5.01
CA PRO A 135 -12.48 4.84 -4.17
C PRO A 135 -13.01 3.51 -4.74
N GLU A 136 -13.04 3.41 -6.07
CA GLU A 136 -13.45 2.23 -6.84
C GLU A 136 -12.61 0.98 -6.53
N TRP A 137 -11.34 1.16 -6.14
CA TRP A 137 -10.43 0.07 -5.80
C TRP A 137 -10.62 -0.50 -4.41
N ARG A 138 -11.37 0.20 -3.53
CA ARG A 138 -11.62 -0.28 -2.18
C ARG A 138 -12.29 -1.66 -2.26
N PRO A 139 -11.88 -2.69 -1.52
CA PRO A 139 -12.65 -3.93 -1.44
C PRO A 139 -14.01 -3.68 -0.79
#